data_AF-A0A520E9M9-F1
#
_entry.id   AF-A0A520E9M9-F1
#
_cell.length_a   1.000
_cell.length_b   1.000
_cell.length_c   1.000
_cell.angle_alpha   90.00
_cell.angle_beta   90.00
_cell.angle_gamma   90.00
#
_symmetry.space_group_name_H-M   'P 1'
#
loop_
_entity.id
_entity.type
_entity.pdbx_description
1 polymer ?
#
loop_
_entity_poly.entity_id
_entity_poly.type
_entity_poly.pdbx_seq_one_letter_code
_entity_poly.pdbx_strand_id
1 'polypeptide(L)'
;MPKFATLIVALSCAVAPVWAAEPAPSKVQGTLQLNGKPIAVTHVYAHQTDNAEGFAEAPELRIALVDRALPAGSLAGVGFPPVWGLAMQGEVRGVMLSMTPGKPDTVRAIWFSGEPGESPASVSGGDKWKKVSMSAERVSGEVERQDTKPSGGFDRPWGVYALSFDTPIVHDAAVTADLKGKAAAQGSPQIKVLRQLAAAMKAGDMAGVKQLTTARSFAQRDAQRRAASISDADFKRGMQKMGAQMTAEIGKFDRVIVRSDRAAAVLKEKDGALVMELAQVDGQWKAD
;
A
#
# COMPACT_ATOMS: atom_id res chain seq x y z
N MET A 1 17.68 -7.03 -78.11
CA MET A 1 17.99 -7.09 -76.66
C MET A 1 16.90 -6.33 -75.91
N PRO A 2 15.99 -6.99 -75.18
CA PRO A 2 14.89 -6.32 -74.49
C PRO A 2 15.35 -5.86 -73.10
N LYS A 3 14.98 -4.63 -72.72
CA LYS A 3 15.22 -4.06 -71.38
C LYS A 3 14.00 -4.35 -70.51
N PHE A 4 14.15 -5.16 -69.47
CA PHE A 4 13.14 -5.33 -68.42
C PHE A 4 13.25 -4.15 -67.43
N ALA A 5 12.18 -3.38 -67.30
CA ALA A 5 12.04 -2.34 -66.28
C ALA A 5 11.32 -2.93 -65.06
N THR A 6 12.03 -3.05 -63.94
CA THR A 6 11.48 -3.50 -62.65
C THR A 6 10.81 -2.32 -61.97
N LEU A 7 9.49 -2.41 -61.77
CA LEU A 7 8.69 -1.43 -61.02
C LEU A 7 8.71 -1.80 -59.53
N ILE A 8 9.39 -1.00 -58.71
CA ILE A 8 9.37 -1.13 -57.25
C ILE A 8 8.20 -0.28 -56.73
N VAL A 9 7.15 -0.93 -56.24
CA VAL A 9 6.04 -0.27 -55.54
C VAL A 9 6.41 -0.16 -54.06
N ALA A 10 6.73 1.06 -53.61
CA ALA A 10 6.93 1.36 -52.20
C ALA A 10 5.56 1.53 -51.52
N LEU A 11 5.16 0.52 -50.75
CA LEU A 11 3.93 0.56 -49.94
C LEU A 11 4.23 1.27 -48.62
N SER A 12 3.90 2.56 -48.54
CA SER A 12 3.99 3.35 -47.32
C SER A 12 2.81 3.01 -46.39
N CYS A 13 3.04 2.15 -45.40
CA CYS A 13 2.10 1.96 -44.29
C CYS A 13 2.07 3.22 -43.42
N ALA A 14 1.04 4.05 -43.57
CA ALA A 14 0.74 5.11 -42.63
C ALA A 14 0.24 4.48 -41.32
N VAL A 15 1.14 4.36 -40.33
CA VAL A 15 0.76 3.98 -38.97
C VAL A 15 0.11 5.21 -38.33
N ALA A 16 -1.23 5.24 -38.29
CA ALA A 16 -1.92 6.25 -37.50
C ALA A 16 -1.54 6.06 -36.02
N PRO A 17 -1.20 7.12 -35.28
CA PRO A 17 -0.93 7.02 -33.85
C PRO A 17 -2.22 6.53 -33.17
N VAL A 18 -2.15 5.34 -32.56
CA VAL A 18 -3.19 4.86 -31.65
C VAL A 18 -3.16 5.79 -30.44
N TRP A 19 -4.04 6.79 -30.44
CA TRP A 19 -4.29 7.58 -29.24
C TRP A 19 -4.99 6.65 -28.26
N ALA A 20 -4.27 6.26 -27.21
CA ALA A 20 -4.83 5.48 -26.12
C ALA A 20 -6.05 6.26 -25.59
N ALA A 21 -7.24 5.67 -25.70
CA ALA A 21 -8.44 6.25 -25.13
C ALA A 21 -8.21 6.48 -23.63
N GLU A 22 -8.63 7.65 -23.12
CA GLU A 22 -8.54 7.92 -21.69
C GLU A 22 -9.24 6.79 -20.91
N PRO A 23 -8.66 6.30 -19.81
CA PRO A 23 -9.28 5.24 -19.03
C PRO A 23 -10.69 5.66 -18.62
N ALA A 24 -11.67 4.79 -18.87
CA ALA A 24 -13.05 5.07 -18.47
C ALA A 24 -13.11 5.37 -16.96
N PRO A 25 -13.90 6.38 -16.54
CA PRO A 25 -13.93 6.83 -15.15
C PRO A 25 -14.41 5.72 -14.21
N SER A 26 -13.91 5.74 -12.98
CA SER A 26 -14.35 4.83 -11.92
C SER A 26 -15.82 5.04 -11.58
N LYS A 27 -16.51 3.96 -11.22
CA LYS A 27 -17.91 3.96 -10.79
C LYS A 27 -18.07 3.13 -9.53
N VAL A 28 -18.85 3.63 -8.59
CA VAL A 28 -19.26 2.89 -7.38
C VAL A 28 -20.68 3.26 -7.02
N GLN A 29 -21.45 2.27 -6.55
CA GLN A 29 -22.81 2.46 -6.06
C GLN A 29 -23.13 1.43 -4.97
N GLY A 30 -24.18 1.69 -4.21
CA GLY A 30 -24.68 0.80 -3.17
C GLY A 30 -24.60 1.42 -1.79
N THR A 31 -24.57 0.57 -0.77
CA THR A 31 -24.62 1.00 0.63
C THR A 31 -23.48 0.41 1.42
N LEU A 32 -22.88 1.21 2.30
CA LEU A 32 -21.93 0.79 3.31
C LEU A 32 -22.35 1.35 4.66
N GLN A 33 -22.32 0.51 5.69
CA GLN A 33 -22.47 0.92 7.06
C GLN A 33 -21.33 0.33 7.88
N LEU A 34 -20.79 1.15 8.79
CA LEU A 34 -19.77 0.74 9.74
C LEU A 34 -20.24 1.10 11.14
N ASN A 35 -20.25 0.12 12.05
CA ASN A 35 -20.78 0.28 13.40
C ASN A 35 -22.20 0.86 13.42
N GLY A 36 -23.03 0.47 12.45
CA GLY A 36 -24.39 0.98 12.26
C GLY A 36 -24.49 2.43 11.75
N LYS A 37 -23.36 3.09 11.46
CA LYS A 37 -23.35 4.43 10.86
C LYS A 37 -23.21 4.31 9.33
N PRO A 38 -24.07 4.95 8.52
CA PRO A 38 -23.93 4.94 7.08
C PRO A 38 -22.68 5.70 6.63
N ILE A 39 -22.00 5.16 5.62
CA ILE A 39 -20.87 5.77 4.92
C ILE A 39 -21.29 5.94 3.46
N ALA A 40 -21.31 7.18 2.97
CA ALA A 40 -21.57 7.48 1.57
C ALA A 40 -20.31 7.18 0.75
N VAL A 41 -20.24 6.00 0.15
CA VAL A 41 -19.12 5.60 -0.71
C VAL A 41 -19.27 6.29 -2.07
N THR A 42 -18.34 7.18 -2.37
CA THR A 42 -18.35 8.02 -3.58
C THR A 42 -17.14 7.78 -4.47
N HIS A 43 -16.12 7.08 -3.96
CA HIS A 43 -14.91 6.77 -4.70
C HIS A 43 -14.54 5.30 -4.61
N VAL A 44 -13.92 4.80 -5.69
CA VAL A 44 -13.32 3.47 -5.74
C VAL A 44 -11.96 3.55 -6.43
N TYR A 45 -11.00 2.84 -5.88
CA TYR A 45 -9.63 2.73 -6.39
C TYR A 45 -9.19 1.27 -6.34
N ALA A 46 -8.48 0.81 -7.36
CA ALA A 46 -7.85 -0.50 -7.35
C ALA A 46 -6.34 -0.38 -7.57
N HIS A 47 -5.59 -1.14 -6.77
CA HIS A 47 -4.13 -1.24 -6.88
C HIS A 47 -3.72 -2.71 -6.82
N GLN A 48 -2.96 -3.17 -7.81
CA GLN A 48 -2.39 -4.50 -7.82
C GLN A 48 -0.90 -4.44 -7.47
N THR A 49 -0.54 -5.17 -6.43
CA THR A 49 0.86 -5.38 -6.06
C THR A 49 1.39 -6.64 -6.74
N ASP A 50 2.63 -6.58 -7.23
CA ASP A 50 3.28 -7.74 -7.87
C ASP A 50 4.02 -8.64 -6.86
N ASN A 51 4.20 -8.14 -5.62
CA ASN A 51 4.91 -8.79 -4.52
C ASN A 51 6.39 -9.13 -4.83
N ALA A 52 7.10 -8.32 -5.62
CA ALA A 52 8.53 -8.56 -5.91
C ALA A 52 9.41 -8.53 -4.63
N GLU A 53 8.93 -7.83 -3.59
CA GLU A 53 9.52 -7.75 -2.26
C GLU A 53 9.45 -9.08 -1.50
N GLY A 54 8.47 -9.94 -1.83
CA GLY A 54 8.29 -11.23 -1.20
C GLY A 54 7.80 -11.13 0.25
N PHE A 55 7.04 -10.08 0.57
CA PHE A 55 6.42 -9.89 1.88
C PHE A 55 5.13 -10.70 2.02
N ALA A 56 4.33 -10.75 0.95
CA ALA A 56 3.17 -11.61 0.86
C ALA A 56 3.53 -12.95 0.20
N GLU A 57 2.62 -13.91 0.25
CA GLU A 57 2.80 -15.20 -0.45
C GLU A 57 2.52 -15.10 -1.95
N ALA A 58 1.74 -14.10 -2.37
CA ALA A 58 1.29 -13.92 -3.74
C ALA A 58 1.06 -12.43 -4.06
N PRO A 59 0.94 -12.05 -5.35
CA PRO A 59 0.38 -10.77 -5.76
C PRO A 59 -0.96 -10.48 -5.07
N GLU A 60 -1.25 -9.22 -4.80
CA GLU A 60 -2.45 -8.78 -4.09
C GLU A 60 -3.16 -7.69 -4.87
N LEU A 61 -4.47 -7.83 -5.09
CA LEU A 61 -5.33 -6.77 -5.58
C LEU A 61 -6.04 -6.13 -4.39
N ARG A 62 -5.83 -4.84 -4.20
CA ARG A 62 -6.46 -3.99 -3.17
C ARG A 62 -7.48 -3.09 -3.83
N ILE A 63 -8.71 -3.10 -3.35
CA ILE A 63 -9.82 -2.29 -3.85
C ILE A 63 -10.36 -1.46 -2.69
N ALA A 64 -10.09 -0.16 -2.69
CA ALA A 64 -10.59 0.75 -1.67
C ALA A 64 -11.90 1.40 -2.12
N LEU A 65 -12.96 1.22 -1.34
CA LEU A 65 -14.29 1.81 -1.54
C LEU A 65 -14.52 2.80 -0.40
N VAL A 66 -14.44 4.09 -0.69
CA VAL A 66 -14.26 5.13 0.33
C VAL A 66 -15.14 6.35 0.10
N ASP A 67 -15.32 7.15 1.15
CA ASP A 67 -16.18 8.33 1.17
C ASP A 67 -15.52 9.61 0.63
N ARG A 68 -14.20 9.59 0.43
CA ARG A 68 -13.39 10.73 0.03
C ARG A 68 -12.31 10.33 -0.96
N ALA A 69 -11.85 11.30 -1.75
CA ALA A 69 -10.78 11.07 -2.72
C ALA A 69 -9.48 10.65 -2.02
N LEU A 70 -8.77 9.68 -2.61
CA LEU A 70 -7.47 9.25 -2.11
C LEU A 70 -6.35 9.94 -2.90
N PRO A 71 -5.26 10.38 -2.22
CA PRO A 71 -4.03 10.75 -2.91
C PRO A 71 -3.50 9.62 -3.80
N ALA A 72 -2.78 9.99 -4.86
CA ALA A 72 -2.12 9.02 -5.73
C ALA A 72 -1.14 8.15 -4.92
N GLY A 73 -1.14 6.84 -5.17
CA GLY A 73 -0.26 5.90 -4.48
C GLY A 73 -0.63 5.62 -3.02
N SER A 74 -1.83 6.01 -2.55
CA SER A 74 -2.30 5.68 -1.20
C SER A 74 -2.51 4.18 -0.95
N LEU A 75 -2.68 3.38 -2.01
CA LEU A 75 -2.78 1.93 -1.93
C LEU A 75 -1.45 1.21 -2.21
N ALA A 76 -0.45 1.94 -2.71
CA ALA A 76 0.87 1.40 -2.99
C ALA A 76 1.66 1.25 -1.69
N GLY A 77 2.31 0.10 -1.51
CA GLY A 77 3.07 -0.23 -0.31
C GLY A 77 3.13 -1.74 -0.12
N VAL A 78 4.15 -2.20 0.59
CA VAL A 78 4.42 -3.63 0.75
C VAL A 78 3.52 -4.21 1.84
N GLY A 79 3.64 -3.72 3.07
CA GLY A 79 2.88 -4.22 4.22
C GLY A 79 1.84 -3.24 4.76
N PHE A 80 2.14 -1.95 4.74
CA PHE A 80 1.31 -0.92 5.38
C PHE A 80 1.00 0.21 4.38
N PRO A 81 -0.02 0.05 3.52
CA PRO A 81 -0.30 1.07 2.52
C PRO A 81 -0.69 2.41 3.18
N PRO A 82 -0.30 3.57 2.61
CA PRO A 82 -0.54 4.88 3.21
C PRO A 82 -2.00 5.19 3.57
N VAL A 83 -2.96 4.58 2.89
CA VAL A 83 -4.40 4.70 3.21
C VAL A 83 -4.71 4.33 4.67
N TRP A 84 -3.92 3.46 5.29
CA TRP A 84 -4.08 3.13 6.72
C TRP A 84 -3.78 4.33 7.61
N GLY A 85 -2.73 5.10 7.29
CA GLY A 85 -2.41 6.34 7.98
C GLY A 85 -3.53 7.38 7.82
N LEU A 86 -4.06 7.53 6.61
CA LEU A 86 -5.20 8.42 6.33
C LEU A 86 -6.44 8.03 7.13
N ALA A 87 -6.72 6.73 7.24
CA ALA A 87 -7.84 6.22 8.03
C ALA A 87 -7.66 6.55 9.53
N MET A 88 -6.46 6.31 10.08
CA MET A 88 -6.13 6.65 11.48
C MET A 88 -6.14 8.16 11.76
N GLN A 89 -5.99 8.99 10.73
CA GLN A 89 -6.09 10.45 10.85
C GLN A 89 -7.52 10.97 10.68
N GLY A 90 -8.49 10.08 10.41
CA GLY A 90 -9.87 10.46 10.12
C GLY A 90 -10.09 11.11 8.76
N GLU A 91 -9.10 11.00 7.87
CA GLU A 91 -9.15 11.58 6.54
C GLU A 91 -9.96 10.73 5.57
N VAL A 92 -10.09 9.43 5.82
CA VAL A 92 -10.89 8.52 4.99
C VAL A 92 -11.68 7.50 5.81
N ARG A 93 -12.89 7.19 5.35
CA ARG A 93 -13.73 6.09 5.85
C ARG A 93 -14.13 5.18 4.72
N GLY A 94 -14.35 3.90 5.03
CA GLY A 94 -14.75 2.93 4.02
C GLY A 94 -14.29 1.52 4.31
N VAL A 95 -14.12 0.75 3.24
CA VAL A 95 -13.59 -0.60 3.27
C VAL A 95 -12.58 -0.79 2.17
N MET A 96 -11.50 -1.50 2.47
CA MET A 96 -10.58 -2.04 1.47
C MET A 96 -10.76 -3.54 1.37
N LEU A 97 -11.07 -4.01 0.17
CA LEU A 97 -11.13 -5.43 -0.16
C LEU A 97 -9.77 -5.85 -0.70
N SER A 98 -9.20 -6.89 -0.14
CA SER A 98 -7.95 -7.49 -0.59
C SER A 98 -8.20 -8.92 -1.07
N MET A 99 -7.63 -9.28 -2.22
CA MET A 99 -7.68 -10.65 -2.74
C MET A 99 -6.44 -10.98 -3.57
N THR A 100 -6.16 -12.27 -3.76
CA THR A 100 -5.15 -12.71 -4.72
C THR A 100 -5.76 -12.75 -6.14
N PRO A 101 -5.15 -12.09 -7.15
CA PRO A 101 -5.59 -12.19 -8.53
C PRO A 101 -5.73 -13.65 -9.00
N GLY A 102 -6.86 -13.99 -9.61
CA GLY A 102 -7.16 -15.35 -10.05
C GLY A 102 -7.71 -16.30 -8.97
N LYS A 103 -7.79 -15.85 -7.70
CA LYS A 103 -8.44 -16.56 -6.58
C LYS A 103 -9.49 -15.66 -5.91
N PRO A 104 -10.59 -15.33 -6.62
CA PRO A 104 -11.56 -14.35 -6.12
C PRO A 104 -12.27 -14.81 -4.83
N ASP A 105 -12.34 -16.11 -4.55
CA ASP A 105 -13.07 -16.66 -3.40
C ASP A 105 -12.41 -16.34 -2.04
N THR A 106 -11.17 -15.85 -2.04
CA THR A 106 -10.46 -15.42 -0.83
C THR A 106 -10.39 -13.90 -0.77
N VAL A 107 -11.42 -13.29 -0.18
CA VAL A 107 -11.47 -11.85 0.09
C VAL A 107 -11.24 -11.57 1.57
N ARG A 108 -10.46 -10.52 1.83
CA ARG A 108 -10.28 -9.93 3.13
C ARG A 108 -10.84 -8.51 3.10
N ALA A 109 -11.75 -8.20 4.02
CA ALA A 109 -12.20 -6.83 4.24
C ALA A 109 -11.33 -6.16 5.32
N ILE A 110 -10.91 -4.93 5.06
CA ILE A 110 -10.19 -4.08 6.01
C ILE A 110 -11.01 -2.80 6.18
N TRP A 111 -11.51 -2.57 7.38
CA TRP A 111 -12.36 -1.43 7.71
C TRP A 111 -11.55 -0.18 8.01
N PHE A 112 -11.99 0.95 7.48
CA PHE A 112 -11.49 2.28 7.79
C PHE A 112 -12.58 3.05 8.56
N SER A 113 -12.47 3.11 9.89
CA SER A 113 -13.47 3.81 10.72
C SER A 113 -13.42 5.32 10.57
N GLY A 114 -12.22 5.85 10.30
CA GLY A 114 -11.95 7.28 10.30
C GLY A 114 -12.01 7.90 11.71
N GLU A 115 -12.06 7.10 12.77
CA GLU A 115 -11.94 7.60 14.12
C GLU A 115 -10.44 7.84 14.41
N PRO A 116 -10.03 9.06 14.82
CA PRO A 116 -8.63 9.38 15.03
C PRO A 116 -7.93 8.43 16.01
N GLY A 117 -6.83 7.83 15.56
CA GLY A 117 -6.03 6.87 16.33
C GLY A 117 -6.53 5.42 16.27
N GLU A 118 -7.70 5.14 15.70
CA GLU A 118 -8.18 3.78 15.52
C GLU A 118 -7.51 3.12 14.31
N SER A 119 -6.80 2.01 14.55
CA SER A 119 -6.14 1.26 13.47
C SER A 119 -7.16 0.56 12.57
N PRO A 120 -6.89 0.44 11.25
CA PRO A 120 -7.71 -0.36 10.36
C PRO A 120 -7.87 -1.79 10.87
N ALA A 121 -9.09 -2.31 10.79
CA ALA A 121 -9.42 -3.62 11.31
C ALA A 121 -9.68 -4.60 10.17
N SER A 122 -8.91 -5.69 10.15
CA SER A 122 -9.08 -6.76 9.18
C SER A 122 -10.10 -7.79 9.67
N VAL A 123 -11.02 -8.17 8.79
CA VAL A 123 -11.89 -9.33 8.97
C VAL A 123 -11.73 -10.24 7.76
N SER A 124 -11.41 -11.50 8.03
CA SER A 124 -11.29 -12.53 6.99
C SER A 124 -12.55 -13.39 6.99
N GLY A 125 -13.03 -13.74 5.80
CA GLY A 125 -14.23 -14.54 5.63
C GLY A 125 -15.53 -13.75 5.78
N GLY A 126 -16.61 -14.31 5.25
CA GLY A 126 -17.95 -13.69 5.24
C GLY A 126 -18.23 -12.83 4.01
N ASP A 127 -17.20 -12.29 3.36
CA ASP A 127 -17.34 -11.59 2.09
C ASP A 127 -17.65 -12.58 0.97
N LYS A 128 -18.69 -12.31 0.18
CA LYS A 128 -19.02 -13.10 -1.00
C LYS A 128 -19.16 -12.19 -2.20
N TRP A 129 -18.33 -12.43 -3.22
CA TRP A 129 -18.59 -11.86 -4.53
C TRP A 129 -19.91 -12.42 -5.04
N LYS A 130 -20.85 -11.54 -5.36
CA LYS A 130 -21.98 -11.89 -6.22
C LYS A 130 -21.51 -12.01 -7.66
N LYS A 131 -20.64 -11.08 -8.07
CA LYS A 131 -19.97 -11.05 -9.37
C LYS A 131 -18.60 -10.42 -9.21
N VAL A 132 -17.64 -10.89 -9.98
CA VAL A 132 -16.34 -10.24 -10.12
C VAL A 132 -15.83 -10.50 -11.53
N SER A 133 -15.32 -9.45 -12.17
CA SER A 133 -14.65 -9.55 -13.46
C SER A 133 -13.37 -8.73 -13.39
N MET A 134 -12.28 -9.35 -13.83
CA MET A 134 -10.96 -8.77 -13.75
C MET A 134 -10.23 -8.99 -15.07
N SER A 135 -9.65 -7.91 -15.57
CA SER A 135 -8.71 -7.89 -16.70
C SER A 135 -7.35 -7.38 -16.19
N ALA A 136 -6.37 -7.24 -17.09
CA ALA A 136 -5.09 -6.63 -16.73
C ALA A 136 -5.21 -5.15 -16.32
N GLU A 137 -6.24 -4.44 -16.80
CA GLU A 137 -6.33 -2.98 -16.67
C GLU A 137 -7.50 -2.52 -15.81
N ARG A 138 -8.49 -3.37 -15.56
CA ARG A 138 -9.72 -3.02 -14.85
C ARG A 138 -10.25 -4.16 -14.01
N VAL A 139 -10.88 -3.80 -12.91
CA VAL A 139 -11.67 -4.70 -12.07
C VAL A 139 -13.07 -4.13 -11.86
N SER A 140 -14.06 -4.99 -11.95
CA SER A 140 -15.45 -4.71 -11.58
C SER A 140 -15.98 -5.82 -10.68
N GLY A 141 -16.94 -5.47 -9.84
CA GLY A 141 -17.52 -6.44 -8.93
C GLY A 141 -18.82 -5.98 -8.30
N GLU A 142 -19.57 -6.97 -7.81
CA GLU A 142 -20.71 -6.82 -6.92
C GLU A 142 -20.40 -7.65 -5.67
N VAL A 143 -20.39 -7.02 -4.51
CA VAL A 143 -19.95 -7.63 -3.25
C VAL A 143 -20.94 -7.31 -2.15
N GLU A 144 -21.22 -8.30 -1.31
CA GLU A 144 -22.08 -8.14 -0.15
C GLU A 144 -21.43 -8.76 1.08
N ARG A 145 -21.62 -8.08 2.21
CA ARG A 145 -21.28 -8.56 3.54
C ARG A 145 -22.37 -8.13 4.50
N GLN A 146 -22.80 -9.06 5.36
CA GLN A 146 -23.72 -8.79 6.45
C GLN A 146 -23.10 -9.27 7.76
N ASP A 147 -22.31 -8.42 8.41
CA ASP A 147 -21.89 -8.70 9.79
C ASP A 147 -22.97 -8.26 10.77
N THR A 148 -23.19 -9.07 11.81
CA THR A 148 -23.91 -8.63 13.00
C THR A 148 -22.92 -8.08 14.02
N LYS A 149 -23.37 -7.14 14.87
CA LYS A 149 -22.56 -6.65 15.99
C LYS A 149 -22.05 -7.83 16.80
N PRO A 150 -20.73 -7.95 17.06
CA PRO A 150 -20.19 -9.05 17.85
C PRO A 150 -20.86 -9.13 19.22
N SER A 151 -21.45 -10.28 19.56
CA SER A 151 -21.97 -10.55 20.89
C SER A 151 -20.82 -10.95 21.81
N GLY A 152 -20.19 -9.99 22.49
CA GLY A 152 -19.19 -10.26 23.53
C GLY A 152 -17.93 -9.39 23.43
N GLY A 153 -17.88 -8.35 24.26
CA GLY A 153 -16.68 -7.77 24.89
C GLY A 153 -15.62 -7.06 24.03
N PHE A 154 -15.42 -7.46 22.78
CA PHE A 154 -14.45 -6.80 21.91
C PHE A 154 -15.17 -5.82 21.00
N ASP A 155 -14.96 -4.53 21.24
CA ASP A 155 -15.42 -3.43 20.40
C ASP A 155 -14.58 -3.38 19.11
N ARG A 156 -14.71 -4.43 18.28
CA ARG A 156 -14.12 -4.47 16.95
C ARG A 156 -15.12 -3.85 15.98
N PRO A 157 -14.66 -3.04 15.01
CA PRO A 157 -15.55 -2.51 14.01
C PRO A 157 -16.19 -3.66 13.22
N TRP A 158 -17.49 -3.52 12.98
CA TRP A 158 -18.30 -4.44 12.19
C TRP A 158 -19.03 -3.63 11.12
N GLY A 159 -19.33 -4.25 9.98
CA GLY A 159 -19.94 -3.53 8.88
C GLY A 159 -20.85 -4.38 8.01
N VAL A 160 -21.78 -3.67 7.38
CA VAL A 160 -22.70 -4.24 6.39
C VAL A 160 -22.50 -3.45 5.10
N TYR A 161 -22.30 -4.14 3.99
CA TYR A 161 -22.26 -3.48 2.69
C TYR A 161 -22.90 -4.34 1.62
N ALA A 162 -23.42 -3.65 0.61
CA ALA A 162 -23.84 -4.20 -0.67
C ALA A 162 -23.43 -3.17 -1.72
N LEU A 163 -22.31 -3.43 -2.40
CA LEU A 163 -21.64 -2.46 -3.26
C LEU A 163 -21.45 -3.07 -4.65
N SER A 164 -21.54 -2.23 -5.68
CA SER A 164 -21.03 -2.56 -7.00
C SER A 164 -20.08 -1.49 -7.51
N PHE A 165 -19.05 -1.90 -8.24
CA PHE A 165 -18.00 -1.01 -8.69
C PHE A 165 -17.39 -1.45 -10.02
N ASP A 166 -16.74 -0.49 -10.67
CA ASP A 166 -15.88 -0.67 -11.84
C ASP A 166 -14.77 0.39 -11.79
N THR A 167 -13.51 -0.02 -11.86
CA THR A 167 -12.37 0.89 -11.72
C THR A 167 -11.15 0.38 -12.50
N PRO A 168 -10.31 1.27 -13.05
CA PRO A 168 -8.99 0.88 -13.51
C PRO A 168 -8.14 0.33 -12.37
N ILE A 169 -7.24 -0.60 -12.71
CA ILE A 169 -6.21 -1.15 -11.84
C ILE A 169 -4.94 -0.34 -12.04
N VAL A 170 -4.45 0.27 -10.97
CA VAL A 170 -3.09 0.81 -10.90
C VAL A 170 -2.14 -0.33 -10.52
N HIS A 171 -1.01 -0.44 -11.20
CA HIS A 171 0.01 -1.45 -10.88
C HIS A 171 1.15 -0.81 -10.11
N ASP A 172 1.89 -1.62 -9.36
CA ASP A 172 3.17 -1.19 -8.82
C ASP A 172 4.08 -0.65 -9.93
N ALA A 173 4.83 0.41 -9.62
CA ALA A 173 5.90 0.88 -10.49
C ALA A 173 6.92 -0.24 -10.70
N ALA A 174 7.49 -0.35 -11.91
CA ALA A 174 8.47 -1.38 -12.21
C ALA A 174 9.68 -1.30 -11.26
N VAL A 175 10.25 -2.47 -10.93
CA VAL A 175 11.51 -2.56 -10.19
C VAL A 175 12.63 -1.98 -11.04
N THR A 176 13.24 -0.90 -10.56
CA THR A 176 14.36 -0.21 -11.21
C THR A 176 15.71 -0.69 -10.71
N ALA A 177 15.77 -1.29 -9.51
CA ALA A 177 16.95 -1.99 -9.00
C ALA A 177 16.58 -3.08 -7.99
N ASP A 178 17.30 -4.20 -8.00
CA ASP A 178 17.16 -5.30 -7.03
C ASP A 178 18.56 -5.68 -6.51
N LEU A 179 18.97 -5.04 -5.41
CA LEU A 179 20.28 -5.19 -4.79
C LEU A 179 20.29 -6.43 -3.90
N LYS A 180 20.71 -7.56 -4.47
CA LYS A 180 20.74 -8.86 -3.78
C LYS A 180 22.09 -9.16 -3.13
N GLY A 181 22.02 -9.84 -1.99
CA GLY A 181 23.18 -10.25 -1.20
C GLY A 181 23.61 -9.17 -0.22
N LYS A 182 24.13 -9.62 0.92
CA LYS A 182 24.51 -8.76 2.05
C LYS A 182 25.41 -7.59 1.63
N ALA A 183 26.42 -7.82 0.80
CA ALA A 183 27.34 -6.76 0.38
C ALA A 183 26.63 -5.63 -0.39
N ALA A 184 25.82 -5.96 -1.40
CA ALA A 184 25.11 -4.99 -2.22
C ALA A 184 24.05 -4.24 -1.41
N ALA A 185 23.24 -4.98 -0.63
CA ALA A 185 22.23 -4.38 0.23
C ALA A 185 22.84 -3.45 1.28
N GLN A 186 23.85 -3.92 2.03
CA GLN A 186 24.45 -3.15 3.13
C GLN A 186 25.26 -1.93 2.66
N GLY A 187 25.72 -1.92 1.40
CA GLY A 187 26.38 -0.78 0.76
C GLY A 187 25.41 0.27 0.19
N SER A 188 24.11 0.00 0.17
CA SER A 188 23.11 0.86 -0.45
C SER A 188 22.87 2.17 0.33
N PRO A 189 22.48 3.27 -0.35
CA PRO A 189 22.09 4.51 0.33
C PRO A 189 20.85 4.33 1.23
N GLN A 190 19.96 3.40 0.88
CA GLN A 190 18.75 3.08 1.67
C GLN A 190 19.14 2.51 3.04
N ILE A 191 20.01 1.49 3.08
CA ILE A 191 20.46 0.93 4.36
C ILE A 191 21.26 1.96 5.18
N LYS A 192 22.01 2.86 4.53
CA LYS A 192 22.70 3.96 5.23
C LYS A 192 21.70 4.85 6.00
N VAL A 193 20.58 5.22 5.38
CA VAL A 193 19.51 5.99 6.05
C VAL A 193 18.92 5.23 7.23
N LEU A 194 18.65 3.93 7.08
CA LEU A 194 18.14 3.12 8.19
C LEU A 194 19.15 3.08 9.36
N ARG A 195 20.46 2.97 9.09
CA ARG A 195 21.49 3.03 10.16
C ARG A 195 21.49 4.39 10.87
N GLN A 196 21.38 5.48 10.12
CA GLN A 196 21.30 6.83 10.69
C GLN A 196 20.04 6.98 11.55
N LEU A 197 18.90 6.47 11.08
CA LEU A 197 17.64 6.51 11.82
C LEU A 197 17.76 5.71 13.12
N ALA A 198 18.29 4.49 13.06
CA ALA A 198 18.49 3.66 14.24
C ALA A 198 19.42 4.33 15.27
N ALA A 199 20.47 5.02 14.81
CA ALA A 199 21.37 5.78 15.67
C ALA A 199 20.67 6.98 16.34
N ALA A 200 19.90 7.77 15.57
CA ALA A 200 19.12 8.89 16.11
C ALA A 200 18.07 8.41 17.13
N MET A 201 17.36 7.33 16.81
CA MET A 201 16.40 6.67 17.72
C MET A 201 17.08 6.23 19.02
N LYS A 202 18.19 5.50 18.92
CA LYS A 202 18.97 5.02 20.08
C LYS A 202 19.49 6.15 20.95
N ALA A 203 19.89 7.28 20.36
CA ALA A 203 20.29 8.48 21.07
C ALA A 203 19.11 9.27 21.68
N GLY A 204 17.88 9.00 21.22
CA GLY A 204 16.71 9.80 21.57
C GLY A 204 16.73 11.20 20.91
N ASP A 205 17.43 11.34 19.79
CA ASP A 205 17.47 12.53 18.96
C ASP A 205 16.21 12.61 18.09
N MET A 206 15.14 13.19 18.65
CA MET A 206 13.85 13.28 17.96
C MET A 206 13.88 14.20 16.74
N ALA A 207 14.78 15.17 16.70
CA ALA A 207 14.98 16.03 15.53
C ALA A 207 15.58 15.22 14.38
N GLY A 208 16.63 14.43 14.67
CA GLY A 208 17.22 13.49 13.71
C GLY A 208 16.24 12.44 13.22
N VAL A 209 15.44 11.86 14.13
CA VAL A 209 14.35 10.93 13.75
C VAL A 209 13.40 11.59 12.77
N LYS A 210 12.89 12.79 13.08
CA LYS A 210 11.96 13.53 12.20
C LYS A 210 12.58 13.87 10.84
N GLN A 211 13.88 14.17 10.79
CA GLN A 211 14.57 14.48 9.54
C GLN A 211 14.69 13.25 8.63
N LEU A 212 14.97 12.08 9.22
CA LEU A 212 15.25 10.81 8.54
C LEU A 212 14.00 10.00 8.22
N THR A 213 12.83 10.41 8.70
CA THR A 213 11.53 9.82 8.35
C THR A 213 10.74 10.73 7.41
N THR A 214 9.84 10.15 6.62
CA THR A 214 8.89 10.96 5.86
C THR A 214 7.98 11.74 6.82
N ALA A 215 7.53 12.93 6.38
CA ALA A 215 6.63 13.76 7.20
C ALA A 215 5.36 13.00 7.60
N ARG A 216 4.82 12.20 6.66
CA ARG A 216 3.67 11.32 6.87
C ARG A 216 3.95 10.27 7.95
N SER A 217 5.03 9.50 7.83
CA SER A 217 5.40 8.45 8.79
C SER A 217 5.57 9.02 10.20
N PHE A 218 6.24 10.18 10.31
CA PHE A 218 6.42 10.84 11.60
C PHE A 218 5.09 11.31 12.20
N ALA A 219 4.23 11.94 11.38
CA ALA A 219 2.91 12.39 11.82
C ALA A 219 2.01 11.23 12.28
N GLN A 220 2.05 10.08 11.58
CA GLN A 220 1.33 8.88 11.96
C GLN A 220 1.78 8.35 13.32
N ARG A 221 3.10 8.25 13.56
CA ARG A 221 3.64 7.82 14.86
C ARG A 221 3.26 8.77 16.00
N ASP A 222 3.30 10.08 15.75
CA ASP A 222 2.91 11.08 16.74
C ASP A 222 1.39 11.05 17.03
N ALA A 223 0.56 10.85 16.01
CA ALA A 223 -0.89 10.66 16.19
C ALA A 223 -1.19 9.40 17.03
N GLN A 224 -0.55 8.27 16.73
CA GLN A 224 -0.70 7.03 17.50
C GLN A 224 -0.27 7.22 18.96
N ARG A 225 0.85 7.90 19.19
CA ARG A 225 1.34 8.23 20.52
C ARG A 225 0.32 9.05 21.31
N ARG A 226 -0.26 10.09 20.69
CA ARG A 226 -1.29 10.94 21.32
C ARG A 226 -2.56 10.16 21.63
N ALA A 227 -3.04 9.35 20.68
CA ALA A 227 -4.22 8.50 20.88
C ALA A 227 -4.02 7.51 22.04
N ALA A 228 -2.81 6.96 22.17
CA ALA A 228 -2.43 6.06 23.28
C ALA A 228 -2.06 6.81 24.58
N SER A 229 -2.17 8.15 24.62
CA SER A 229 -1.79 8.98 25.77
C SER A 229 -0.37 8.72 26.29
N ILE A 230 0.56 8.39 25.38
CA ILE A 230 1.96 8.11 25.72
C ILE A 230 2.71 9.44 25.91
N SER A 231 3.31 9.63 27.09
CA SER A 231 4.11 10.82 27.41
C SER A 231 5.32 10.95 26.46
N ASP A 232 5.82 12.18 26.27
CA ASP A 232 7.03 12.41 25.44
C ASP A 232 8.23 11.62 25.97
N ALA A 233 8.36 11.51 27.29
CA ALA A 233 9.43 10.76 27.94
C ALA A 233 9.32 9.25 27.66
N ASP A 234 8.12 8.68 27.76
CA ASP A 234 7.87 7.27 27.45
C ASP A 234 8.07 6.98 25.97
N PHE A 235 7.60 7.86 25.10
CA PHE A 235 7.79 7.73 23.67
C PHE A 235 9.27 7.75 23.30
N LYS A 236 10.04 8.70 23.86
CA LYS A 236 11.49 8.77 23.67
C LYS A 236 12.19 7.49 24.16
N ARG A 237 11.84 6.97 25.35
CA ARG A 237 12.38 5.70 25.85
C ARG A 237 12.04 4.53 24.94
N GLY A 238 10.80 4.46 24.46
CA GLY A 238 10.35 3.47 23.48
C GLY A 238 11.18 3.53 22.20
N MET A 239 11.39 4.73 21.66
CA MET A 239 12.22 4.96 20.47
C MET A 239 13.68 4.56 20.70
N GLN A 240 14.25 4.82 21.87
CA GLN A 240 15.62 4.37 22.20
C GLN A 240 15.74 2.84 22.20
N LYS A 241 14.77 2.15 22.80
CA LYS A 241 14.72 0.67 22.80
C LYS A 241 14.57 0.13 21.37
N MET A 242 13.64 0.71 20.59
CA MET A 242 13.45 0.34 19.18
C MET A 242 14.70 0.62 18.34
N GLY A 243 15.40 1.73 18.57
CA GLY A 243 16.64 2.07 17.85
C GLY A 243 17.76 1.06 18.12
N ALA A 244 17.87 0.58 19.37
CA ALA A 244 18.81 -0.48 19.71
C ALA A 244 18.48 -1.80 19.00
N GLN A 245 17.19 -2.19 18.98
CA GLN A 245 16.73 -3.38 18.24
C GLN A 245 16.98 -3.22 16.73
N MET A 246 16.57 -2.09 16.16
CA MET A 246 16.76 -1.80 14.74
C MET A 246 18.24 -1.82 14.33
N THR A 247 19.15 -1.36 15.19
CA THR A 247 20.60 -1.44 14.93
C THR A 247 21.07 -2.89 14.75
N ALA A 248 20.55 -3.81 15.57
CA ALA A 248 20.89 -5.24 15.47
C ALA A 248 20.29 -5.89 14.22
N GLU A 249 19.08 -5.50 13.83
CA GLU A 249 18.39 -6.06 12.66
C GLU A 249 18.92 -5.52 11.33
N ILE A 250 19.36 -4.25 11.27
CA ILE A 250 19.78 -3.65 10.00
C ILE A 250 20.92 -4.43 9.35
N GLY A 251 21.86 -4.95 10.15
CA GLY A 251 22.99 -5.73 9.65
C GLY A 251 22.61 -7.08 9.02
N LYS A 252 21.34 -7.49 9.14
CA LYS A 252 20.80 -8.73 8.59
C LYS A 252 20.15 -8.56 7.23
N PHE A 253 19.67 -7.35 6.87
CA PHE A 253 19.09 -7.10 5.54
C PHE A 253 20.07 -7.51 4.43
N ASP A 254 19.60 -8.36 3.54
CA ASP A 254 20.40 -8.91 2.44
C ASP A 254 19.81 -8.59 1.07
N ARG A 255 18.69 -7.86 1.02
CA ARG A 255 18.06 -7.40 -0.21
C ARG A 255 17.49 -6.00 -0.06
N VAL A 256 17.71 -5.16 -1.07
CA VAL A 256 17.04 -3.86 -1.21
C VAL A 256 16.44 -3.78 -2.61
N ILE A 257 15.15 -3.49 -2.69
CA ILE A 257 14.43 -3.36 -3.96
C ILE A 257 14.04 -1.89 -4.11
N VAL A 258 14.25 -1.34 -5.30
CA VAL A 258 13.97 0.07 -5.61
C VAL A 258 12.97 0.13 -6.76
N ARG A 259 11.96 0.99 -6.62
CA ARG A 259 10.95 1.33 -7.63
C ARG A 259 10.84 2.84 -7.71
N SER A 260 11.53 3.44 -8.67
CA SER A 260 11.62 4.90 -8.80
C SER A 260 12.02 5.59 -7.47
N ASP A 261 11.08 6.28 -6.83
CA ASP A 261 11.23 7.05 -5.60
C ASP A 261 10.92 6.23 -4.33
N ARG A 262 10.68 4.92 -4.44
CA ARG A 262 10.43 4.04 -3.29
C ARG A 262 11.44 2.91 -3.21
N ALA A 263 11.63 2.40 -2.01
CA ALA A 263 12.42 1.21 -1.79
C ALA A 263 11.93 0.37 -0.61
N ALA A 264 12.29 -0.90 -0.62
CA ALA A 264 12.05 -1.84 0.46
C ALA A 264 13.36 -2.54 0.83
N ALA A 265 13.78 -2.43 2.08
CA ALA A 265 14.84 -3.27 2.64
C ALA A 265 14.19 -4.53 3.22
N VAL A 266 14.60 -5.70 2.73
CA VAL A 266 13.96 -6.99 3.02
C VAL A 266 14.93 -7.91 3.73
N LEU A 267 14.49 -8.46 4.85
CA LEU A 267 15.15 -9.53 5.59
C LEU A 267 14.20 -10.72 5.58
N LYS A 268 14.57 -11.79 4.88
CA LYS A 268 13.80 -13.04 4.91
C LYS A 268 14.08 -13.79 6.22
N GLU A 269 13.04 -14.14 6.91
CA GLU A 269 13.06 -15.01 8.09
C GLU A 269 12.37 -16.33 7.76
N LYS A 270 12.48 -17.31 8.66
CA LYS A 270 11.86 -18.63 8.45
C LYS A 270 10.34 -18.55 8.33
N ASP A 271 9.73 -17.65 9.10
CA ASP A 271 8.27 -17.55 9.26
C ASP A 271 7.70 -16.25 8.63
N GLY A 272 8.46 -15.58 7.76
CA GLY A 272 8.01 -14.36 7.09
C GLY A 272 9.16 -13.49 6.58
N ALA A 273 8.87 -12.21 6.39
CA ALA A 273 9.88 -11.23 6.04
C ALA A 273 9.71 -9.98 6.90
N LEU A 274 10.82 -9.46 7.42
CA LEU A 274 10.88 -8.11 7.93
C LEU A 274 11.14 -7.17 6.75
N VAL A 275 10.25 -6.17 6.58
CA VAL A 275 10.38 -5.16 5.54
C VAL A 275 10.41 -3.78 6.17
N MET A 276 11.36 -2.97 5.75
CA MET A 276 11.43 -1.55 6.08
C MET A 276 11.24 -0.76 4.78
N GLU A 277 10.18 0.03 4.74
CA GLU A 277 9.84 0.85 3.57
C GLU A 277 10.60 2.19 3.64
N LEU A 278 10.99 2.69 2.46
CA LEU A 278 11.65 3.97 2.28
C LEU A 278 11.04 4.71 1.11
N ALA A 279 11.07 6.03 1.18
CA ALA A 279 10.72 6.92 0.08
C ALA A 279 11.82 7.97 -0.12
N GLN A 280 11.98 8.41 -1.37
CA GLN A 280 12.83 9.51 -1.75
C GLN A 280 12.00 10.79 -1.74
N VAL A 281 12.33 11.71 -0.84
CA VAL A 281 11.67 13.01 -0.70
C VAL A 281 12.71 14.09 -0.98
N ASP A 282 12.47 14.93 -1.97
CA ASP A 282 13.40 15.98 -2.42
C ASP A 282 14.82 15.43 -2.72
N GLY A 283 14.87 14.27 -3.36
CA GLY A 283 16.12 13.59 -3.70
C GLY A 283 16.79 12.83 -2.55
N GLN A 284 16.25 12.90 -1.33
CA GLN A 284 16.81 12.24 -0.14
C GLN A 284 15.99 11.02 0.27
N TRP A 285 16.65 9.89 0.49
CA TRP A 285 16.01 8.71 1.06
C TRP A 285 15.62 8.95 2.52
N LYS A 286 14.41 8.53 2.88
CA LYS A 286 13.84 8.59 4.23
C LYS A 286 13.11 7.29 4.52
N ALA A 287 13.09 6.89 5.79
CA ALA A 287 12.22 5.80 6.22
C ALA A 287 10.76 6.23 6.17
N ASP A 288 9.90 5.36 5.67
CA ASP A 288 8.46 5.61 5.49
C ASP A 288 7.63 4.68 6.37
#